data_AF-A0A942S5B1-F1
#
_entry.id   AF-A0A942S5B1-F1
#
_cell.length_a   1.000
_cell.length_b   1.000
_cell.length_c   1.000
_cell.angle_alpha   90.00
_cell.angle_beta   90.00
_cell.angle_gamma   90.00
#
_symmetry.space_group_name_H-M   'P 1'
#
loop_
_entity.id
_entity.type
_entity.pdbx_description
1 polymer ?
#
loop_
_entity_poly.entity_id
_entity_poly.type
_entity_poly.pdbx_seq_one_letter_code
_entity_poly.pdbx_strand_id
1 'polypeptide(L)'
;MKPLKFKEHNQQLGPPQGMSEDECASLPVFTDGKQCISCWELSPEEIDKVKRTGRIWLSVMSGKTQPPVWLSAEETVFFEKPDFPIHLN
;
A
#
# COMPACT_ATOMS: atom_id res chain seq x y z
N MET A 1 -5.47 1.66 7.12
CA MET A 1 -5.39 0.22 7.44
C MET A 1 -3.95 -0.07 7.80
N LYS A 2 -3.68 -1.14 8.54
CA LYS A 2 -2.31 -1.44 9.00
C LYS A 2 -1.79 -2.73 8.38
N PRO A 3 -0.49 -2.80 8.03
CA PRO A 3 0.11 -4.06 7.64
C PRO A 3 -0.01 -5.09 8.77
N LEU A 4 -0.36 -6.32 8.40
CA LEU A 4 -0.46 -7.44 9.33
C LEU A 4 0.61 -8.46 9.00
N LYS A 5 1.36 -8.91 10.02
CA LYS A 5 2.24 -10.07 9.88
C LYS A 5 1.39 -11.34 9.83
N PHE A 6 1.49 -12.10 8.75
CA PHE A 6 0.70 -13.31 8.50
C PHE A 6 1.58 -14.56 8.43
N LYS A 7 1.00 -15.75 8.61
CA LYS A 7 1.74 -17.00 8.81
C LYS A 7 2.65 -17.35 7.62
N GLU A 8 2.18 -17.09 6.41
CA GLU A 8 2.84 -17.44 5.16
C GLU A 8 3.92 -16.45 4.73
N HIS A 9 4.11 -15.32 5.43
CA HIS A 9 5.17 -14.35 5.07
C HIS A 9 6.56 -15.02 5.07
N ASN A 10 7.41 -14.65 4.11
CA ASN A 10 8.77 -15.19 3.97
C ASN A 10 9.83 -14.09 3.84
N GLN A 11 9.43 -12.82 3.83
CA GLN A 11 10.32 -11.67 3.72
C GLN A 11 9.76 -10.47 4.48
N GLN A 12 10.66 -9.61 4.94
CA GLN A 12 10.36 -8.30 5.52
C GLN A 12 11.00 -7.25 4.61
N LEU A 13 10.19 -6.37 4.04
CA LEU A 13 10.69 -5.24 3.25
C LEU A 13 10.86 -4.02 4.14
N GLY A 14 12.07 -3.47 4.21
CA GLY A 14 12.34 -2.23 4.95
C GLY A 14 12.17 -0.98 4.10
N PRO A 15 12.29 0.22 4.70
CA PRO A 15 12.32 1.47 3.97
C PRO A 15 13.38 1.46 2.86
N PRO A 16 13.14 2.11 1.70
CA PRO A 16 14.16 2.28 0.68
C PRO A 16 15.33 3.14 1.21
N GLN A 17 16.48 3.05 0.53
CA GLN A 17 17.64 3.86 0.90
C GLN A 17 17.30 5.36 0.90
N GLY A 18 17.64 6.04 1.99
CA GLY A 18 17.39 7.47 2.16
C GLY A 18 16.03 7.83 2.77
N MET A 19 15.23 6.83 3.13
CA MET A 19 13.94 7.02 3.83
C MET A 19 14.02 6.42 5.24
N SER A 20 13.47 7.12 6.23
CA SER A 20 13.37 6.64 7.60
C SER A 20 12.20 5.68 7.81
N GLU A 21 12.20 4.94 8.93
CA GLU A 21 11.06 4.10 9.33
C GLU A 21 9.78 4.90 9.60
N ASP A 22 9.90 6.18 9.99
CA ASP A 22 8.74 7.06 10.19
C ASP A 22 8.09 7.48 8.86
N GLU A 23 8.90 7.57 7.79
CA GLU A 23 8.44 7.90 6.43
C GLU A 23 7.92 6.67 5.67
N CYS A 24 8.54 5.50 5.88
CA CYS A 24 8.07 4.23 5.32
C CYS A 24 8.39 3.08 6.27
N ALA A 25 7.37 2.64 6.99
CA ALA A 25 7.49 1.50 7.88
C ALA A 25 7.80 0.20 7.13
N SER A 26 8.50 -0.69 7.82
CA SER A 26 8.73 -2.06 7.36
C SER A 26 7.43 -2.86 7.07
N LEU A 27 7.39 -3.59 5.95
CA LEU A 27 6.24 -4.37 5.45
C LEU A 27 6.50 -5.90 5.39
N PRO A 28 5.76 -6.73 6.14
CA PRO A 28 5.83 -8.18 6.01
C PRO A 28 5.19 -8.65 4.71
N VAL A 29 5.89 -9.50 3.95
CA VAL A 29 5.40 -10.01 2.67
C VAL A 29 5.69 -11.49 2.47
N PHE A 30 4.90 -12.10 1.59
CA PHE A 30 5.27 -13.33 0.88
C PHE A 30 5.70 -12.95 -0.53
N THR A 31 6.81 -13.51 -1.00
CA THR A 31 7.21 -13.44 -2.41
C THR A 31 7.70 -14.79 -2.92
N ASP A 32 7.31 -15.13 -4.14
CA ASP A 32 7.77 -16.31 -4.89
C ASP A 32 8.60 -15.92 -6.12
N GLY A 33 9.01 -14.65 -6.21
CA GLY A 33 9.70 -14.07 -7.37
C GLY A 33 8.79 -13.72 -8.55
N LYS A 34 7.48 -14.03 -8.48
CA LYS A 34 6.46 -13.65 -9.48
C LYS A 34 5.46 -12.65 -8.93
N GLN A 35 5.11 -12.77 -7.66
CA GLN A 35 4.18 -11.87 -6.96
C GLN A 35 4.73 -11.49 -5.58
N CYS A 36 4.29 -10.34 -5.09
CA CYS A 36 4.55 -9.87 -3.74
C CYS A 36 3.19 -9.66 -3.05
N ILE A 37 2.97 -10.38 -1.95
CA ILE A 37 1.70 -10.39 -1.22
C ILE A 37 1.92 -9.78 0.16
N SER A 38 1.17 -8.72 0.47
CA SER A 38 1.06 -8.12 1.80
C SER A 38 -0.36 -8.22 2.31
N CYS A 39 -0.55 -8.54 3.59
CA CYS A 39 -1.85 -8.55 4.24
C CYS A 39 -2.08 -7.25 5.02
N TRP A 40 -3.30 -6.71 4.96
CA TRP A 40 -3.68 -5.47 5.62
C TRP A 40 -4.97 -5.66 6.39
N GLU A 41 -4.97 -5.19 7.63
CA GLU A 41 -6.14 -5.21 8.51
C GLU A 41 -6.80 -3.83 8.52
N LEU A 42 -8.11 -3.82 8.26
CA LEU A 42 -8.92 -2.62 8.30
C LEU A 42 -9.40 -2.36 9.74
N SER A 43 -9.43 -1.09 10.12
CA SER A 43 -10.14 -0.69 11.34
C SER A 43 -11.66 -0.76 11.16
N PRO A 44 -12.47 -0.76 12.24
CA PRO A 44 -13.92 -0.67 12.13
C PRO A 44 -14.41 0.54 11.32
N GLU A 45 -13.77 1.71 11.50
CA GLU A 45 -14.08 2.91 10.72
C GLU A 45 -13.83 2.72 9.22
N GLU A 46 -12.70 2.07 8.88
CA GLU A 46 -12.35 1.78 7.50
C GLU A 46 -13.27 0.75 6.88
N ILE A 47 -13.70 -0.26 7.65
CA ILE A 47 -14.73 -1.20 7.23
C ILE A 47 -16.02 -0.45 6.85
N ASP A 48 -16.44 0.53 7.66
CA ASP A 48 -17.65 1.31 7.36
C ASP A 48 -17.46 2.24 6.14
N LYS A 49 -16.26 2.80 5.96
CA LYS A 49 -15.91 3.53 4.72
C LYS A 49 -16.00 2.61 3.51
N VAL A 50 -15.40 1.43 3.55
CA VAL A 50 -15.46 0.43 2.46
C VAL A 50 -16.88 -0.03 2.20
N LYS A 51 -17.70 -0.28 3.22
CA LYS A 51 -19.12 -0.63 3.03
C LYS A 51 -19.89 0.47 2.29
N ARG A 52 -19.59 1.75 2.57
CA ARG A 52 -20.26 2.90 1.94
C ARG A 52 -19.78 3.12 0.51
N THR A 53 -18.48 3.03 0.26
CA THR A 53 -17.87 3.42 -1.03
C THR A 53 -17.66 2.25 -1.97
N GLY A 54 -17.52 1.02 -1.44
CA GLY A 54 -17.10 -0.17 -2.17
C GLY A 54 -15.65 -0.11 -2.66
N ARG A 55 -14.81 0.79 -2.12
CA ARG A 55 -13.49 1.13 -2.68
C ARG A 55 -12.37 0.90 -1.68
N ILE A 56 -11.25 0.45 -2.22
CA ILE A 56 -9.93 0.46 -1.57
C ILE A 56 -8.94 1.02 -2.60
N TRP A 57 -8.12 1.97 -2.16
CA TRP A 57 -7.02 2.50 -2.95
C TRP A 57 -5.73 1.77 -2.58
N LEU A 58 -4.93 1.44 -3.59
CA LEU A 58 -3.58 0.90 -3.46
C LEU A 58 -2.64 1.80 -4.28
N SER A 59 -1.55 2.24 -3.67
CA SER A 59 -0.49 2.99 -4.36
C SER A 59 0.85 2.34 -4.13
N VAL A 60 1.63 2.19 -5.20
CA VAL A 60 3.02 1.72 -5.16
C VAL A 60 3.89 2.86 -5.67
N MET A 61 4.70 3.44 -4.79
CA MET A 61 5.48 4.65 -5.07
C MET A 61 6.79 4.35 -5.81
N SER A 62 7.26 3.11 -5.83
CA SER A 62 8.40 2.68 -6.64
C SER A 62 7.88 2.05 -7.93
N GLY A 63 8.03 2.75 -9.06
CA GLY A 63 7.58 2.28 -10.38
C GLY A 63 8.27 1.00 -10.90
N LYS A 64 9.08 0.32 -10.09
CA LYS A 64 9.81 -0.91 -10.45
C LYS A 64 9.85 -1.98 -9.34
N THR A 65 9.76 -1.61 -8.06
CA THR A 65 9.85 -2.53 -6.91
C THR A 65 8.85 -2.12 -5.81
N GLN A 66 8.60 -2.96 -4.81
CA GLN A 66 7.99 -2.54 -3.54
C GLN A 66 9.07 -2.61 -2.45
N PRO A 67 9.10 -1.74 -1.42
CA PRO A 67 8.31 -0.52 -1.07
C PRO A 67 8.85 0.81 -1.70
N PRO A 68 8.16 1.97 -1.54
CA PRO A 68 6.97 2.27 -0.69
C PRO A 68 5.62 1.87 -1.29
N VAL A 69 4.70 1.42 -0.44
CA VAL A 69 3.30 1.08 -0.78
C VAL A 69 2.36 1.52 0.34
N TRP A 70 1.16 1.96 0.01
CA TRP A 70 0.11 2.27 1.00
C TRP A 70 -1.28 1.89 0.48
N LEU A 71 -2.19 1.66 1.43
CA LEU A 71 -3.61 1.46 1.16
C LEU A 71 -4.49 2.43 1.93
N SER A 72 -5.62 2.80 1.32
CA SER A 72 -6.59 3.71 1.91
C SER A 72 -8.03 3.28 1.62
N ALA A 73 -8.91 3.47 2.61
CA ALA A 73 -10.35 3.27 2.48
C ALA A 73 -11.11 4.58 2.20
N GLU A 74 -10.39 5.69 1.97
CA GLU A 74 -11.01 6.99 1.72
C GLU A 74 -11.85 6.99 0.43
N GLU A 75 -12.85 7.87 0.38
CA GLU A 75 -13.70 8.03 -0.79
C GLU A 75 -12.92 8.45 -2.04
N THR A 76 -11.92 9.31 -1.84
CA THR A 76 -10.92 9.73 -2.82
C THR A 76 -9.58 9.98 -2.12
N VAL A 77 -8.49 9.75 -2.85
CA VAL A 77 -7.10 10.03 -2.42
C VAL A 77 -6.43 11.11 -3.27
N PHE A 78 -7.17 11.65 -4.25
CA PHE A 78 -6.72 12.76 -5.08
C PHE A 78 -7.32 14.06 -4.53
N PHE A 79 -6.46 15.03 -4.22
CA PHE A 79 -6.89 16.37 -3.79
C PHE A 79 -7.23 17.27 -4.98
N GLU A 80 -6.57 17.07 -6.13
CA GLU A 80 -6.86 17.73 -7.41
C GLU A 80 -6.69 16.72 -8.56
N LYS A 81 -7.27 17.02 -9.73
CA LYS A 81 -7.03 16.23 -10.93
C LYS A 81 -5.55 16.39 -11.31
N PRO A 82 -4.81 15.33 -11.68
CA PRO A 82 -3.43 15.50 -12.10
C PRO A 82 -3.37 16.44 -13.31
N ASP A 83 -2.74 17.61 -13.16
CA ASP A 83 -2.56 18.60 -14.25
C ASP A 83 -1.40 18.27 -15.19
N PHE A 84 -0.74 17.12 -15.00
CA PHE A 84 0.34 16.65 -15.84
C PHE A 84 -0.14 15.56 -16.79
N PRO A 85 0.38 15.51 -18.03
CA PRO A 85 0.04 14.44 -18.95
C PRO A 85 0.43 13.10 -18.35
N ILE A 86 -0.57 12.25 -18.13
CA ILE A 86 -0.36 10.86 -17.74
C ILE A 86 0.17 10.14 -18.98
N HIS A 87 1.48 9.97 -19.05
CA HIS A 87 2.09 9.05 -20.01
C HIS A 87 1.84 7.63 -19.53
N LEU A 88 0.73 7.05 -19.98
CA LEU A 88 0.51 5.61 -19.87
C LEU A 88 1.48 4.93 -20.84
N ASN A 89 2.33 4.05 -20.29
CA ASN A 89 3.17 3.15 -21.10
C ASN A 89 2.30 2.17 -21.89
#